data_AF-A0A1A3FSB3-F1
#
_entry.id   AF-A0A1A3FSB3-F1
#
_cell.length_a   1.000
_cell.length_b   1.000
_cell.length_c   1.000
_cell.angle_alpha   90.00
_cell.angle_beta   90.00
_cell.angle_gamma   90.00
#
_symmetry.space_group_name_H-M   'P 1'
#
loop_
_entity.id
_entity.type
_entity.pdbx_description
1 polymer ?
#
loop_
_entity_poly.entity_id
_entity_poly.type
_entity_poly.pdbx_seq_one_letter_code
_entity_poly.pdbx_strand_id
1 'polypeptide(L)'
;MKLSARNLAGLKIPVPTYDRSQIGVGIAHFGVGGFHRSHQAMYIDRLLGDGLARDFGICGVGVLPGDERMRDALRGQDHLYTLILEHPDGTREPRVIGSIVDYRYAPDDPESVIELLAAPATRIISLTITEGGYQSPLSAVFGLVAEACNRRRERGLPSPTIVSCDNIAGNGDVARRVFTSYAERVDPELAQWMREKTTFPNSMVDRITPVTTPDVLERLESEFGVTDAWPVIAEPFAMWVVEDHFADGRPPLDQAGVQLVDDVAPYEAMKLRLLNAGHQGLCYFAYLAGYRLVHDAAQDPVIAEFVARYMDSEAMPTLQRIPGLDEFRAGLLPRFANPHIRDTVARLCAESSDRIPKWLLPVVRDNLRTGGAVRLSAAIVASWARYAEGVDEQGEPIGVVDRLADALVPLARSQRDDPVAFLANRSVFGDLVDQERFREAYVWALDSLYRHGARATLRALIGADAP
;
A
#
# COMPACT_ATOMS: atom_id res chain seq x y z
N MET A 1 -14.43 -26.03 -10.86
CA MET A 1 -13.51 -27.11 -10.37
C MET A 1 -12.81 -26.57 -9.15
N LYS A 2 -12.97 -27.20 -7.99
CA LYS A 2 -12.36 -26.71 -6.75
C LYS A 2 -10.84 -26.65 -6.86
N LEU A 3 -10.25 -25.50 -6.50
CA LEU A 3 -8.81 -25.35 -6.43
C LEU A 3 -8.22 -26.23 -5.33
N SER A 4 -7.27 -27.07 -5.71
CA SER A 4 -6.50 -27.95 -4.82
C SER A 4 -5.31 -28.53 -5.59
N ALA A 5 -4.30 -29.03 -4.88
CA ALA A 5 -3.13 -29.67 -5.48
C ALA A 5 -3.54 -30.87 -6.37
N ARG A 6 -4.54 -31.63 -5.92
CA ARG A 6 -5.11 -32.78 -6.66
C ARG A 6 -5.72 -32.37 -8.01
N ASN A 7 -6.28 -31.17 -8.11
CA ASN A 7 -7.05 -30.73 -9.27
C ASN A 7 -6.23 -29.86 -10.24
N LEU A 8 -4.98 -29.49 -9.91
CA LEU A 8 -4.15 -28.57 -10.72
C LEU A 8 -4.05 -28.98 -12.19
N ALA A 9 -3.79 -30.26 -12.47
CA ALA A 9 -3.64 -30.77 -13.84
C ALA A 9 -4.93 -30.67 -14.69
N GLY A 10 -6.09 -30.50 -14.05
CA GLY A 10 -7.40 -30.35 -14.71
C GLY A 10 -7.81 -28.91 -14.97
N LEU A 11 -7.08 -27.92 -14.45
CA LEU A 11 -7.40 -26.50 -14.63
C LEU A 11 -6.96 -26.02 -16.02
N LYS A 12 -7.72 -25.09 -16.59
CA LYS A 12 -7.46 -24.50 -17.93
C LYS A 12 -6.78 -23.13 -17.86
N ILE A 13 -6.20 -22.81 -16.71
CA ILE A 13 -5.44 -21.58 -16.46
C ILE A 13 -4.00 -21.97 -16.10
N PRO A 14 -3.00 -21.08 -16.28
CA PRO A 14 -1.64 -21.34 -15.84
C PRO A 14 -1.58 -21.76 -14.36
N VAL A 15 -0.80 -22.81 -14.09
CA VAL A 15 -0.57 -23.38 -12.75
C VAL A 15 0.93 -23.44 -12.44
N PRO A 16 1.33 -23.58 -11.15
CA PRO A 16 2.73 -23.77 -10.80
C PRO A 16 3.38 -24.91 -11.58
N THR A 17 4.56 -24.66 -12.14
CA THR A 17 5.34 -25.62 -12.95
C THR A 17 6.34 -26.42 -12.12
N TYR A 18 6.42 -26.15 -10.82
CA TYR A 18 7.35 -26.75 -9.88
C TYR A 18 6.65 -27.69 -8.88
N ASP A 19 7.37 -28.70 -8.39
CA ASP A 19 6.87 -29.62 -7.39
C ASP A 19 6.83 -28.94 -6.01
N ARG A 20 5.63 -28.59 -5.57
CA ARG A 20 5.39 -27.91 -4.28
C ARG A 20 5.83 -28.73 -3.08
N SER A 21 5.90 -30.06 -3.18
CA SER A 21 6.37 -30.92 -2.08
C SER A 21 7.88 -30.80 -1.82
N GLN A 22 8.63 -30.24 -2.76
CA GLN A 22 10.07 -30.02 -2.65
C GLN A 22 10.45 -28.61 -2.19
N ILE A 23 9.47 -27.74 -1.92
CA ILE A 23 9.71 -26.34 -1.60
C ILE A 23 9.86 -26.17 -0.08
N GLY A 24 11.05 -25.77 0.35
CA GLY A 24 11.35 -25.44 1.74
C GLY A 24 10.82 -24.06 2.13
N VAL A 25 10.46 -23.89 3.40
CA VAL A 25 10.07 -22.58 3.94
C VAL A 25 11.32 -21.77 4.28
N GLY A 26 11.53 -20.67 3.58
CA GLY A 26 12.59 -19.70 3.86
C GLY A 26 12.10 -18.31 4.24
N ILE A 27 10.80 -18.06 4.05
CA ILE A 27 10.16 -16.78 4.31
C ILE A 27 8.96 -17.01 5.23
N ALA A 28 8.92 -16.34 6.37
CA ALA A 28 7.71 -16.18 7.15
C ALA A 28 7.07 -14.83 6.83
N HIS A 29 5.77 -14.80 6.59
CA HIS A 29 5.07 -13.55 6.22
C HIS A 29 3.91 -13.25 7.18
N PHE A 30 3.98 -12.10 7.86
CA PHE A 30 2.91 -11.62 8.74
C PHE A 30 1.91 -10.75 7.97
N GLY A 31 0.62 -11.06 8.13
CA GLY A 31 -0.47 -10.29 7.53
C GLY A 31 -0.74 -10.71 6.08
N VAL A 32 -1.24 -11.94 5.87
CA VAL A 32 -1.49 -12.53 4.55
C VAL A 32 -2.74 -11.91 3.89
N GLY A 33 -2.61 -10.67 3.43
CA GLY A 33 -3.66 -9.92 2.78
C GLY A 33 -3.72 -10.12 1.26
N GLY A 34 -4.58 -9.34 0.60
CA GLY A 34 -4.62 -9.28 -0.87
C GLY A 34 -3.28 -8.79 -1.44
N PHE A 35 -2.73 -7.70 -0.88
CA PHE A 35 -1.49 -7.11 -1.40
C PHE A 35 -0.34 -8.11 -1.42
N HIS A 36 -0.05 -8.78 -0.30
CA HIS A 36 0.99 -9.81 -0.23
C HIS A 36 0.84 -10.90 -1.29
N ARG A 37 -0.37 -11.46 -1.39
CA ARG A 37 -0.69 -12.53 -2.36
C ARG A 37 -0.58 -12.05 -3.80
N SER A 38 -0.94 -10.79 -4.07
CA SER A 38 -0.76 -10.21 -5.39
C SER A 38 0.66 -9.73 -5.68
N HIS A 39 1.56 -9.62 -4.69
CA HIS A 39 2.84 -8.93 -4.85
C HIS A 39 4.03 -9.81 -4.45
N GLN A 40 4.43 -9.86 -3.18
CA GLN A 40 5.63 -10.60 -2.79
C GLN A 40 5.51 -12.10 -3.12
N ALA A 41 4.37 -12.72 -2.81
CA ALA A 41 4.14 -14.13 -3.12
C ALA A 41 4.19 -14.41 -4.64
N MET A 42 3.78 -13.47 -5.46
CA MET A 42 3.82 -13.57 -6.93
C MET A 42 5.26 -13.48 -7.47
N TYR A 43 6.12 -12.61 -6.91
CA TYR A 43 7.55 -12.59 -7.25
C TYR A 43 8.26 -13.90 -6.87
N ILE A 44 7.98 -14.44 -5.67
CA ILE A 44 8.55 -15.72 -5.24
C ILE A 44 8.04 -16.88 -6.11
N ASP A 45 6.76 -16.88 -6.50
CA ASP A 45 6.19 -17.89 -7.38
C ASP A 45 6.86 -17.91 -8.77
N ARG A 46 7.19 -16.73 -9.32
CA ARG A 46 7.98 -16.63 -10.56
C ARG A 46 9.33 -17.30 -10.42
N LEU A 47 10.09 -16.97 -9.37
CA LEU A 47 11.40 -17.57 -9.11
C LEU A 47 11.32 -19.08 -8.88
N LEU A 48 10.25 -19.57 -8.24
CA LEU A 48 10.01 -21.00 -8.08
C LEU A 48 9.73 -21.68 -9.43
N GLY A 49 8.94 -21.03 -10.30
CA GLY A 49 8.69 -21.45 -11.68
C GLY A 49 9.97 -21.58 -12.50
N ASP A 50 10.93 -20.68 -12.28
CA ASP A 50 12.25 -20.68 -12.93
C ASP A 50 13.27 -21.62 -12.22
N GLY A 51 12.88 -22.25 -11.11
CA GLY A 51 13.73 -23.16 -10.35
C GLY A 51 14.79 -22.49 -9.47
N LEU A 52 14.68 -21.19 -9.22
CA LEU A 52 15.68 -20.34 -8.57
C LEU A 52 15.51 -20.14 -7.06
N ALA A 53 14.37 -20.56 -6.49
CA ALA A 53 13.98 -20.20 -5.12
C ALA A 53 13.44 -21.37 -4.27
N ARG A 54 13.89 -22.60 -4.52
CA ARG A 54 13.34 -23.81 -3.86
C ARG A 54 13.33 -23.77 -2.33
N ASP A 55 14.27 -23.05 -1.72
CA ASP A 55 14.40 -22.90 -0.27
C ASP A 55 13.72 -21.63 0.29
N PHE A 56 12.90 -20.96 -0.52
CA PHE A 56 12.25 -19.67 -0.19
C PHE A 56 10.73 -19.71 -0.37
N GLY A 57 10.12 -20.88 -0.21
CA GLY A 57 8.67 -20.97 0.00
C GLY A 57 8.23 -20.12 1.19
N ILE A 58 6.98 -19.68 1.15
CA ILE A 58 6.39 -18.79 2.13
C ILE A 58 5.52 -19.60 3.09
N CYS A 59 5.72 -19.40 4.39
CA CYS A 59 4.73 -19.70 5.41
C CYS A 59 4.01 -18.41 5.82
N GLY A 60 2.70 -18.36 5.60
CA GLY A 60 1.86 -17.28 6.08
C GLY A 60 1.69 -17.34 7.61
N VAL A 61 1.58 -16.16 8.24
CA VAL A 61 1.35 -16.03 9.68
C VAL A 61 0.22 -15.04 9.94
N GLY A 62 -0.86 -15.54 10.56
CA GLY A 62 -1.96 -14.73 11.08
C GLY A 62 -1.83 -14.52 12.59
N VAL A 63 -2.10 -13.30 13.06
CA VAL A 63 -2.00 -12.92 14.48
C VAL A 63 -3.27 -12.27 15.01
N LEU A 64 -4.20 -11.87 14.14
CA LEU A 64 -5.46 -11.25 14.50
C LEU A 64 -6.62 -12.23 14.36
N PRO A 65 -7.70 -12.11 15.17
CA PRO A 65 -8.89 -12.93 15.04
C PRO A 65 -9.46 -13.02 13.61
N GLY A 66 -9.39 -11.93 12.85
CA GLY A 66 -9.85 -11.89 11.46
C GLY A 66 -9.06 -12.78 10.49
N ASP A 67 -7.83 -13.14 10.84
CA ASP A 67 -6.94 -13.96 10.01
C ASP A 67 -7.37 -15.44 9.95
N GLU A 68 -8.29 -15.86 10.83
CA GLU A 68 -8.84 -17.21 10.86
C GLU A 68 -9.45 -17.62 9.50
N ARG A 69 -10.18 -16.70 8.86
CA ARG A 69 -10.79 -16.99 7.56
C ARG A 69 -9.74 -17.25 6.49
N MET A 70 -8.60 -16.54 6.55
CA MET A 70 -7.52 -16.69 5.57
C MET A 70 -6.78 -18.02 5.79
N ARG A 71 -6.54 -18.38 7.06
CA ARG A 71 -6.03 -19.71 7.47
C ARG A 71 -6.86 -20.81 6.82
N ASP A 72 -8.17 -20.76 6.98
CA ASP A 72 -9.08 -21.82 6.53
C ASP A 72 -9.21 -21.87 5.02
N ALA A 73 -9.26 -20.71 4.34
CA ALA A 73 -9.30 -20.64 2.89
C ALA A 73 -8.03 -21.24 2.26
N LEU A 74 -6.84 -20.88 2.76
CA LEU A 74 -5.58 -21.41 2.24
C LEU A 74 -5.44 -22.90 2.57
N ARG A 75 -5.66 -23.32 3.82
CA ARG A 75 -5.59 -24.75 4.19
C ARG A 75 -6.56 -25.61 3.39
N GLY A 76 -7.78 -25.12 3.14
CA GLY A 76 -8.82 -25.83 2.40
C GLY A 76 -8.54 -26.05 0.91
N GLN A 77 -7.43 -25.48 0.40
CA GLN A 77 -7.00 -25.51 -1.00
C GLN A 77 -5.49 -25.80 -1.13
N ASP A 78 -4.90 -26.50 -0.15
CA ASP A 78 -3.49 -26.86 -0.14
C ASP A 78 -2.54 -25.66 -0.25
N HIS A 79 -2.93 -24.51 0.31
CA HIS A 79 -2.23 -23.21 0.26
C HIS A 79 -2.11 -22.58 -1.15
N LEU A 80 -2.89 -23.06 -2.11
CA LEU A 80 -3.03 -22.45 -3.43
C LEU A 80 -4.08 -21.34 -3.40
N TYR A 81 -3.91 -20.36 -4.29
CA TYR A 81 -4.93 -19.37 -4.62
C TYR A 81 -4.75 -18.88 -6.06
N THR A 82 -5.77 -18.24 -6.61
CA THR A 82 -5.77 -17.66 -7.95
C THR A 82 -5.48 -16.17 -7.87
N LEU A 83 -4.48 -15.71 -8.62
CA LEU A 83 -4.25 -14.30 -8.93
C LEU A 83 -4.87 -13.99 -10.28
N ILE A 84 -5.72 -12.98 -10.37
CA ILE A 84 -6.36 -12.53 -11.62
C ILE A 84 -5.88 -11.12 -11.92
N LEU A 85 -5.25 -10.93 -13.07
CA LEU A 85 -4.86 -9.60 -13.54
C LEU A 85 -5.98 -9.03 -14.40
N GLU A 86 -6.46 -7.83 -14.02
CA GLU A 86 -7.54 -7.12 -14.73
C GLU A 86 -6.90 -6.01 -15.58
N HIS A 87 -6.80 -6.23 -16.89
CA HIS A 87 -6.14 -5.31 -17.83
C HIS A 87 -7.07 -4.16 -18.24
N PRO A 88 -6.53 -2.98 -18.61
CA PRO A 88 -7.36 -1.84 -19.04
C PRO A 88 -8.23 -2.10 -20.27
N ASP A 89 -7.86 -3.05 -21.13
CA ASP A 89 -8.60 -3.44 -22.34
C ASP A 89 -9.72 -4.48 -22.07
N GLY A 90 -9.89 -4.90 -20.81
CA GLY A 90 -10.83 -5.92 -20.38
C GLY A 90 -10.32 -7.35 -20.45
N THR A 91 -9.08 -7.54 -20.90
CA THR A 91 -8.43 -8.84 -20.81
C THR A 91 -8.25 -9.24 -19.35
N ARG A 92 -8.48 -10.52 -19.05
CA ARG A 92 -8.24 -11.10 -17.73
C ARG A 92 -7.24 -12.22 -17.82
N GLU A 93 -6.25 -12.17 -16.94
CA GLU A 93 -5.16 -13.13 -16.90
C GLU A 93 -5.13 -13.83 -15.53
N PRO A 94 -5.89 -14.93 -15.36
CA PRO A 94 -5.83 -15.73 -14.14
C PRO A 94 -4.59 -16.64 -14.15
N ARG A 95 -3.98 -16.83 -12.99
CA ARG A 95 -3.01 -17.92 -12.74
C ARG A 95 -3.11 -18.42 -11.31
N VAL A 96 -2.86 -19.70 -11.11
CA VAL A 96 -2.69 -20.26 -9.77
C VAL A 96 -1.30 -19.92 -9.25
N ILE A 97 -1.23 -19.44 -8.01
CA ILE A 97 0.00 -19.18 -7.27
C ILE A 97 0.18 -20.27 -6.21
N GLY A 98 1.40 -20.79 -6.08
CA GLY A 98 1.74 -21.87 -5.16
C GLY A 98 2.96 -21.62 -4.28
N SER A 99 3.46 -20.39 -4.23
CA SER A 99 4.63 -19.99 -3.41
C SER A 99 4.35 -19.97 -1.90
N ILE A 100 3.08 -19.85 -1.50
CA ILE A 100 2.65 -20.10 -0.13
C ILE A 100 2.49 -21.62 0.04
N VAL A 101 3.25 -22.20 0.96
CA VAL A 101 3.29 -23.65 1.17
C VAL A 101 2.79 -24.08 2.55
N ASP A 102 2.67 -23.14 3.49
CA ASP A 102 2.12 -23.38 4.83
C ASP A 102 1.45 -22.10 5.38
N TYR A 103 0.64 -22.25 6.43
CA TYR A 103 0.03 -21.15 7.17
C TYR A 103 -0.12 -21.48 8.67
N ARG A 104 0.45 -20.62 9.52
CA ARG A 104 0.33 -20.69 10.98
C ARG A 104 -0.56 -19.57 11.51
N TYR A 105 -1.39 -19.90 12.48
CA TYR A 105 -2.28 -18.95 13.14
C TYR A 105 -1.87 -18.87 14.61
N ALA A 106 -1.18 -17.78 14.94
CA ALA A 106 -0.53 -17.61 16.24
C ALA A 106 -1.49 -17.70 17.44
N PRO A 107 -2.76 -17.26 17.37
CA PRO A 107 -3.67 -17.41 18.50
C PRO A 107 -3.97 -18.86 18.89
N ASP A 108 -3.86 -19.82 17.97
CA ASP A 108 -4.04 -21.26 18.30
C ASP A 108 -2.77 -21.87 18.89
N ASP A 109 -1.61 -21.52 18.31
CA ASP A 109 -0.32 -22.13 18.63
C ASP A 109 0.84 -21.13 18.38
N PRO A 110 1.08 -20.21 19.33
CA PRO A 110 2.12 -19.19 19.18
C PRO A 110 3.53 -19.78 19.19
N GLU A 111 3.71 -20.91 19.88
CA GLU A 111 4.99 -21.62 19.98
C GLU A 111 5.42 -22.17 18.61
N SER A 112 4.48 -22.73 17.84
CA SER A 112 4.77 -23.18 16.48
C SER A 112 5.23 -22.05 15.54
N VAL A 113 4.75 -20.83 15.78
CA VAL A 113 5.17 -19.63 15.03
C VAL A 113 6.57 -19.22 15.47
N ILE A 114 6.82 -19.17 16.78
CA ILE A 114 8.14 -18.84 17.31
C ILE A 114 9.21 -19.81 16.78
N GLU A 115 8.95 -21.11 16.79
CA GLU A 115 9.88 -22.11 16.25
C GLU A 115 10.06 -22.01 14.73
N LEU A 116 8.99 -21.70 13.98
CA LEU A 116 9.10 -21.40 12.55
C LEU A 116 10.05 -20.22 12.30
N LEU A 117 9.92 -19.14 13.06
CA LEU A 117 10.76 -17.94 12.92
C LEU A 117 12.20 -18.20 13.40
N ALA A 118 12.37 -19.04 14.43
CA ALA A 118 13.66 -19.40 15.00
C ALA A 118 14.40 -20.49 14.19
N ALA A 119 13.74 -21.14 13.23
CA ALA A 119 14.33 -22.18 12.41
C ALA A 119 15.44 -21.62 11.50
N PRO A 120 16.60 -22.30 11.36
CA PRO A 120 17.71 -21.83 10.52
C PRO A 120 17.33 -21.67 9.05
N ALA A 121 16.32 -22.40 8.56
CA ALA A 121 15.82 -22.26 7.19
C ALA A 121 15.10 -20.92 6.95
N THR A 122 14.43 -20.37 7.97
CA THR A 122 13.74 -19.08 7.89
C THR A 122 14.76 -17.95 7.96
N ARG A 123 15.03 -17.34 6.80
CA ARG A 123 16.03 -16.29 6.62
C ARG A 123 15.40 -14.90 6.50
N ILE A 124 14.13 -14.84 6.10
CA ILE A 124 13.38 -13.60 5.93
C ILE A 124 12.08 -13.67 6.72
N ILE A 125 11.81 -12.60 7.48
CA ILE A 125 10.51 -12.31 8.07
C ILE A 125 9.98 -11.08 7.34
N SER A 126 8.86 -11.21 6.62
CA SER A 126 8.26 -10.12 5.85
C SER A 126 6.92 -9.69 6.43
N LEU A 127 6.56 -8.42 6.24
CA LEU A 127 5.42 -7.79 6.91
C LEU A 127 4.51 -7.03 5.94
N THR A 128 3.21 -7.30 5.98
CA THR A 128 2.16 -6.35 5.55
C THR A 128 1.13 -6.20 6.67
N ILE A 129 1.51 -5.49 7.72
CA ILE A 129 0.74 -5.36 8.96
C ILE A 129 -0.02 -4.03 9.08
N THR A 130 -0.08 -3.27 7.99
CA THR A 130 -0.65 -1.90 7.87
C THR A 130 0.17 -0.84 8.60
N GLU A 131 -0.07 0.43 8.27
CA GLU A 131 0.57 1.59 8.92
C GLU A 131 0.35 1.61 10.44
N GLY A 132 -0.83 1.18 10.89
CA GLY A 132 -1.17 1.08 12.32
C GLY A 132 -0.46 -0.06 13.04
N GLY A 133 -0.01 -1.09 12.31
CA GLY A 133 0.63 -2.28 12.88
C GLY A 133 2.00 -2.02 13.52
N TYR A 134 2.62 -0.88 13.25
CA TYR A 134 3.92 -0.49 13.82
C TYR A 134 3.79 0.23 15.16
N GLN A 135 2.59 0.41 15.70
CA GLN A 135 2.37 1.14 16.96
C GLN A 135 2.39 0.20 18.18
N SER A 136 3.26 0.50 19.15
CA SER A 136 3.29 -0.16 20.46
C SER A 136 2.14 0.35 21.35
N PRO A 137 1.52 -0.49 22.22
CA PRO A 137 1.86 -1.88 22.54
C PRO A 137 1.09 -2.94 21.73
N LEU A 138 0.42 -2.56 20.64
CA LEU A 138 -0.73 -3.32 20.12
C LEU A 138 -0.38 -4.52 19.22
N SER A 139 0.84 -4.62 18.69
CA SER A 139 1.19 -5.67 17.71
C SER A 139 1.80 -6.91 18.38
N ALA A 140 1.05 -8.02 18.34
CA ALA A 140 1.52 -9.34 18.78
C ALA A 140 2.74 -9.84 17.98
N VAL A 141 2.99 -9.29 16.78
CA VAL A 141 4.14 -9.62 15.93
C VAL A 141 5.46 -9.36 16.65
N PHE A 142 5.56 -8.26 17.42
CA PHE A 142 6.82 -7.87 18.06
C PHE A 142 7.29 -8.91 19.09
N GLY A 143 6.37 -9.44 19.90
CA GLY A 143 6.69 -10.47 20.89
C GLY A 143 7.16 -11.77 20.25
N LEU A 144 6.44 -12.23 19.22
CA LEU A 144 6.78 -13.46 18.49
C LEU A 144 8.17 -13.37 17.84
N VAL A 145 8.46 -12.24 17.18
CA VAL A 145 9.75 -12.04 16.51
C VAL A 145 10.89 -11.84 17.50
N ALA A 146 10.67 -11.09 18.59
CA ALA A 146 11.69 -10.90 19.63
C ALA A 146 12.07 -12.23 20.29
N GLU A 147 11.07 -13.04 20.66
CA GLU A 147 11.31 -14.37 21.24
C GLU A 147 12.04 -15.29 20.26
N ALA A 148 11.63 -15.31 18.98
CA ALA A 148 12.33 -16.09 17.96
C ALA A 148 13.78 -15.63 17.77
N CYS A 149 14.04 -14.32 17.75
CA CYS A 149 15.38 -13.75 17.69
C CYS A 149 16.22 -14.17 18.91
N ASN A 150 15.62 -14.18 20.11
CA ASN A 150 16.31 -14.64 21.32
C ASN A 150 16.70 -16.11 21.22
N ARG A 151 15.80 -16.98 20.75
CA ARG A 151 16.10 -18.40 20.54
C ARG A 151 17.20 -18.60 19.50
N ARG A 152 17.21 -17.82 18.42
CA ARG A 152 18.29 -17.86 17.42
C ARG A 152 19.63 -17.48 18.04
N ARG A 153 19.65 -16.40 18.84
CA ARG A 153 20.82 -15.96 19.60
C ARG A 153 21.36 -17.07 20.51
N GLU A 154 20.50 -17.68 21.32
CA GLU A 154 20.86 -18.78 22.24
C GLU A 154 21.35 -20.03 21.50
N ARG A 155 20.80 -20.31 20.32
CA ARG A 155 21.20 -21.42 19.44
C ARG A 155 22.46 -21.13 18.60
N GLY A 156 23.02 -19.91 18.68
CA GLY A 156 24.15 -19.51 17.86
C GLY A 156 23.83 -19.41 16.36
N LEU A 157 22.57 -19.17 16.00
CA LEU A 157 22.13 -19.02 14.61
C LEU A 157 22.28 -17.57 14.12
N PRO A 158 22.44 -17.34 12.80
CA PRO A 158 22.39 -16.00 12.21
C PRO A 158 21.05 -15.32 12.51
N SER A 159 21.02 -13.98 12.52
CA SER A 159 19.76 -13.24 12.64
C SER A 159 19.02 -13.21 11.30
N PRO A 160 17.67 -13.24 11.27
CA PRO A 160 16.94 -13.10 10.02
C PRO A 160 16.99 -11.66 9.51
N THR A 161 16.58 -11.46 8.25
CA THR A 161 16.21 -10.13 7.74
C THR A 161 14.74 -9.86 8.04
N ILE A 162 14.40 -8.65 8.48
CA ILE A 162 13.01 -8.21 8.65
C ILE A 162 12.67 -7.21 7.54
N VAL A 163 11.84 -7.61 6.57
CA VAL A 163 11.47 -6.80 5.41
C VAL A 163 10.05 -6.27 5.58
N SER A 164 9.92 -4.97 5.84
CA SER A 164 8.60 -4.34 5.76
C SER A 164 8.20 -4.16 4.29
N CYS A 165 6.97 -4.55 3.96
CA CYS A 165 6.31 -4.28 2.68
C CYS A 165 5.06 -3.42 2.88
N ASP A 166 5.00 -2.66 3.98
CA ASP A 166 3.94 -1.69 4.25
C ASP A 166 4.28 -0.34 3.60
N ASN A 167 3.23 0.41 3.25
CA ASN A 167 3.35 1.70 2.55
C ASN A 167 3.70 2.86 3.51
N ILE A 168 4.80 2.73 4.22
CA ILE A 168 5.34 3.72 5.16
C ILE A 168 6.67 4.22 4.60
N ALA A 169 6.90 5.53 4.58
CA ALA A 169 8.21 6.07 4.23
C ALA A 169 9.28 5.60 5.23
N GLY A 170 10.38 5.04 4.74
CA GLY A 170 11.42 4.46 5.59
C GLY A 170 10.89 3.29 6.40
N ASN A 171 10.09 2.41 5.78
CA ASN A 171 9.43 1.30 6.46
C ASN A 171 10.39 0.34 7.18
N GLY A 172 11.60 0.13 6.64
CA GLY A 172 12.69 -0.61 7.27
C GLY A 172 13.20 0.09 8.53
N ASP A 173 13.43 1.40 8.48
CA ASP A 173 13.83 2.19 9.66
C ASP A 173 12.76 2.20 10.74
N VAL A 174 11.49 2.32 10.35
CA VAL A 174 10.34 2.23 11.27
C VAL A 174 10.32 0.84 11.91
N ALA A 175 10.44 -0.23 11.13
CA ALA A 175 10.53 -1.60 11.63
C ALA A 175 11.68 -1.74 12.62
N ARG A 176 12.90 -1.33 12.24
CA ARG A 176 14.10 -1.37 13.09
C ARG A 176 13.84 -0.72 14.44
N ARG A 177 13.31 0.50 14.42
CA ARG A 177 13.03 1.25 15.66
C ARG A 177 12.03 0.49 16.55
N VAL A 178 10.92 0.00 16.01
CA VAL A 178 9.86 -0.60 16.84
C VAL A 178 10.25 -1.96 17.37
N PHE A 179 10.89 -2.82 16.57
CA PHE A 179 11.35 -4.14 17.01
C PHE A 179 12.46 -4.02 18.05
N THR A 180 13.46 -3.15 17.83
CA THR A 180 14.54 -2.96 18.81
C THR A 180 14.07 -2.26 20.08
N SER A 181 13.11 -1.34 19.99
CA SER A 181 12.50 -0.72 21.18
C SER A 181 11.62 -1.70 21.97
N TYR A 182 10.95 -2.63 21.27
CA TYR A 182 10.24 -3.72 21.94
C TYR A 182 11.24 -4.64 22.66
N ALA A 183 12.29 -5.10 21.96
CA ALA A 183 13.33 -5.94 22.52
C ALA A 183 13.99 -5.28 23.74
N GLU A 184 14.29 -3.98 23.70
CA GLU A 184 14.92 -3.25 24.82
C GLU A 184 14.10 -3.34 26.12
N ARG A 185 12.76 -3.34 26.00
CA ARG A 185 11.87 -3.45 27.15
C ARG A 185 11.81 -4.86 27.73
N VAL A 186 12.12 -5.88 26.92
CA VAL A 186 12.07 -7.30 27.30
C VAL A 186 13.44 -7.78 27.78
N ASP A 187 14.48 -7.55 26.98
CA ASP A 187 15.88 -7.92 27.24
C ASP A 187 16.82 -6.93 26.48
N PRO A 188 17.56 -6.06 27.21
CA PRO A 188 18.53 -5.15 26.61
C PRO A 188 19.65 -5.84 25.81
N GLU A 189 20.07 -7.06 26.20
CA GLU A 189 21.10 -7.80 25.45
C GLU A 189 20.56 -8.30 24.11
N LEU A 190 19.30 -8.76 24.07
CA LEU A 190 18.61 -9.09 22.83
C LEU A 190 18.50 -7.87 21.92
N ALA A 191 18.13 -6.71 22.49
CA ALA A 191 18.01 -5.48 21.71
C ALA A 191 19.35 -5.08 21.08
N GLN A 192 20.45 -5.17 21.83
CA GLN A 192 21.79 -4.94 21.31
C GLN A 192 22.12 -5.93 20.18
N TRP A 193 21.87 -7.22 20.40
CA TRP A 193 22.09 -8.25 19.39
C TRP A 193 21.29 -7.99 18.10
N MET A 194 20.02 -7.61 18.22
CA MET A 194 19.18 -7.26 17.06
C MET A 194 19.71 -6.03 16.32
N ARG A 195 20.16 -4.98 17.03
CA ARG A 195 20.73 -3.78 16.40
C ARG A 195 22.00 -4.08 15.61
N GLU A 196 22.78 -5.07 16.04
CA GLU A 196 24.05 -5.47 15.42
C GLU A 196 23.89 -6.52 14.32
N LYS A 197 22.91 -7.43 14.44
CA LYS A 197 22.82 -8.63 13.60
C LYS A 197 21.60 -8.67 12.69
N THR A 198 20.48 -8.05 13.08
CA THR A 198 19.26 -8.03 12.27
C THR A 198 19.31 -6.88 11.27
N THR A 199 19.03 -7.16 10.00
CA THR A 199 18.87 -6.11 8.98
C THR A 199 17.40 -5.81 8.73
N PHE A 200 17.12 -4.55 8.38
CA PHE A 200 15.79 -4.01 8.16
C PHE A 200 15.79 -3.16 6.88
N PRO A 201 15.91 -3.77 5.69
CA PRO A 201 15.97 -3.01 4.44
C PRO A 201 14.67 -2.24 4.24
N ASN A 202 14.79 -0.98 3.80
CA ASN A 202 13.63 -0.24 3.30
C ASN A 202 13.16 -0.84 1.97
N SER A 203 11.87 -0.71 1.69
CA SER A 203 11.31 -1.13 0.42
C SER A 203 10.19 -0.20 -0.06
N MET A 204 10.12 -0.01 -1.38
CA MET A 204 8.97 0.58 -2.05
C MET A 204 8.22 -0.51 -2.78
N VAL A 205 6.93 -0.64 -2.49
CA VAL A 205 6.05 -1.63 -3.08
C VAL A 205 4.87 -0.94 -3.76
N ASP A 206 4.53 -1.38 -4.97
CA ASP A 206 3.40 -0.83 -5.71
C ASP A 206 2.67 -1.92 -6.50
N ARG A 207 1.36 -2.01 -6.26
CA ARG A 207 0.37 -2.76 -7.02
C ARG A 207 -1.02 -2.39 -6.50
N ILE A 208 -1.92 -1.96 -7.37
CA ILE A 208 -3.32 -1.77 -7.01
C ILE A 208 -3.97 -3.14 -6.87
N THR A 209 -4.41 -3.44 -5.65
CA THR A 209 -5.00 -4.73 -5.27
C THR A 209 -6.29 -4.50 -4.48
N PRO A 210 -7.45 -4.45 -5.15
CA PRO A 210 -8.74 -4.29 -4.49
C PRO A 210 -9.10 -5.48 -3.60
N VAL A 211 -10.14 -5.29 -2.78
CA VAL A 211 -10.73 -6.35 -1.98
C VAL A 211 -11.48 -7.34 -2.89
N THR A 212 -11.34 -8.63 -2.61
CA THR A 212 -12.10 -9.69 -3.28
C THR A 212 -13.59 -9.57 -2.95
N THR A 213 -14.44 -9.42 -3.96
CA THR A 213 -15.91 -9.38 -3.82
C THR A 213 -16.55 -10.71 -4.27
N PRO A 214 -17.82 -10.99 -3.90
CA PRO A 214 -18.54 -12.16 -4.42
C PRO A 214 -18.55 -12.25 -5.95
N ASP A 215 -18.65 -11.11 -6.67
CA ASP A 215 -18.59 -11.08 -8.14
C ASP A 215 -17.25 -11.58 -8.70
N VAL A 216 -16.14 -11.44 -7.95
CA VAL A 216 -14.86 -12.01 -8.35
C VAL A 216 -14.93 -13.54 -8.35
N LEU A 217 -15.55 -14.12 -7.32
CA LEU A 217 -15.68 -15.57 -7.19
C LEU A 217 -16.58 -16.13 -8.29
N GLU A 218 -17.74 -15.52 -8.52
CA GLU A 218 -18.66 -15.94 -9.58
C GLU A 218 -18.04 -15.82 -10.98
N ARG A 219 -17.31 -14.73 -11.26
CA ARG A 219 -16.60 -14.56 -12.54
C ARG A 219 -15.50 -15.60 -12.72
N LEU A 220 -14.71 -15.86 -11.69
CA LEU A 220 -13.64 -16.87 -11.77
C LEU A 220 -14.21 -18.26 -12.09
N GLU A 221 -15.34 -18.62 -11.47
CA GLU A 221 -15.99 -19.90 -11.74
C GLU A 221 -16.65 -19.95 -13.12
N SER A 222 -17.41 -18.92 -13.51
CA SER A 222 -18.15 -18.90 -14.77
C SER A 222 -17.25 -18.75 -16.01
N GLU A 223 -16.19 -17.94 -15.93
CA GLU A 223 -15.30 -17.66 -17.08
C GLU A 223 -14.15 -18.67 -17.20
N PHE A 224 -13.60 -19.13 -16.06
CA PHE A 224 -12.40 -19.97 -16.04
C PHE A 224 -12.63 -21.37 -15.46
N GLY A 225 -13.83 -21.66 -14.95
CA GLY A 225 -14.17 -22.97 -14.40
C GLY A 225 -13.42 -23.29 -13.10
N VAL A 226 -12.90 -22.28 -12.39
CA VAL A 226 -12.14 -22.46 -11.14
C VAL A 226 -12.99 -22.02 -9.96
N THR A 227 -13.16 -22.90 -8.99
CA THR A 227 -13.85 -22.59 -7.74
C THR A 227 -12.77 -22.37 -6.67
N ASP A 228 -12.49 -21.11 -6.36
CA ASP A 228 -11.48 -20.68 -5.38
C ASP A 228 -12.17 -20.04 -4.16
N ALA A 229 -11.82 -20.49 -2.95
CA ALA A 229 -12.37 -19.96 -1.70
C ALA A 229 -12.00 -18.49 -1.46
N TRP A 230 -10.84 -18.04 -1.94
CA TRP A 230 -10.41 -16.67 -1.76
C TRP A 230 -9.39 -16.25 -2.84
N PRO A 231 -9.81 -15.98 -4.08
CA PRO A 231 -8.91 -15.45 -5.10
C PRO A 231 -8.47 -14.01 -4.76
N VAL A 232 -7.47 -13.50 -5.47
CA VAL A 232 -7.03 -12.10 -5.40
C VAL A 232 -7.04 -11.48 -6.79
N ILE A 233 -7.54 -10.24 -6.88
CA ILE A 233 -7.51 -9.43 -8.11
C ILE A 233 -6.48 -8.33 -7.98
N ALA A 234 -5.78 -8.01 -9.07
CA ALA A 234 -4.86 -6.89 -9.10
C ALA A 234 -4.73 -6.32 -10.52
N GLU A 235 -4.14 -5.12 -10.61
CA GLU A 235 -3.70 -4.61 -11.92
C GLU A 235 -2.48 -5.39 -12.45
N PRO A 236 -2.19 -5.33 -13.76
CA PRO A 236 -1.02 -5.98 -14.35
C PRO A 236 0.31 -5.40 -13.86
N PHE A 237 0.35 -4.07 -13.64
CA PHE A 237 1.54 -3.39 -13.14
C PHE A 237 1.88 -3.85 -11.72
N ALA A 238 3.16 -4.13 -11.48
CA ALA A 238 3.71 -4.39 -10.16
C ALA A 238 5.15 -3.89 -10.12
N MET A 239 5.52 -3.23 -9.03
CA MET A 239 6.88 -2.75 -8.81
C MET A 239 7.30 -3.07 -7.38
N TRP A 240 8.53 -3.56 -7.24
CA TRP A 240 9.17 -3.78 -5.95
C TRP A 240 10.60 -3.26 -6.03
N VAL A 241 10.90 -2.25 -5.23
CA VAL A 241 12.25 -1.76 -5.03
C VAL A 241 12.63 -2.06 -3.58
N VAL A 242 13.78 -2.66 -3.35
CA VAL A 242 14.24 -3.03 -2.00
C VAL A 242 15.72 -2.77 -1.86
N GLU A 243 16.13 -2.28 -0.69
CA GLU A 243 17.54 -2.15 -0.37
C GLU A 243 18.20 -3.54 -0.31
N ASP A 244 19.36 -3.72 -0.96
CA ASP A 244 20.05 -5.01 -0.98
C ASP A 244 20.85 -5.28 0.31
N HIS A 245 20.16 -5.25 1.45
CA HIS A 245 20.74 -5.39 2.77
C HIS A 245 20.07 -6.51 3.58
N PHE A 246 20.49 -7.75 3.31
CA PHE A 246 19.94 -8.97 3.92
C PHE A 246 20.97 -9.66 4.83
N ALA A 247 20.58 -9.95 6.07
CA ALA A 247 21.45 -10.53 7.10
C ALA A 247 21.90 -11.96 6.80
N ASP A 248 21.03 -12.77 6.20
CA ASP A 248 21.21 -14.21 6.02
C ASP A 248 20.82 -14.66 4.60
N GLY A 249 21.17 -13.83 3.62
CA GLY A 249 20.84 -14.05 2.21
C GLY A 249 19.36 -13.82 1.85
N ARG A 250 19.07 -13.93 0.56
CA ARG A 250 17.75 -13.72 -0.06
C ARG A 250 17.64 -14.52 -1.36
N PRO A 251 16.43 -14.75 -1.89
CA PRO A 251 16.30 -15.27 -3.26
C PRO A 251 16.85 -14.25 -4.28
N PRO A 252 17.16 -14.67 -5.52
CA PRO A 252 17.61 -13.78 -6.60
C PRO A 252 16.44 -12.93 -7.12
N LEU A 253 15.94 -12.01 -6.30
CA LEU A 253 14.75 -11.19 -6.52
C LEU A 253 14.80 -10.39 -7.83
N ASP A 254 15.98 -9.95 -8.22
CA ASP A 254 16.27 -9.26 -9.48
C ASP A 254 15.87 -10.06 -10.71
N GLN A 255 16.00 -11.40 -10.66
CA GLN A 255 15.61 -12.27 -11.77
C GLN A 255 14.08 -12.37 -11.94
N ALA A 256 13.30 -11.96 -10.94
CA ALA A 256 11.84 -11.84 -11.06
C ALA A 256 11.36 -10.40 -11.33
N GLY A 257 12.29 -9.46 -11.56
CA GLY A 257 12.00 -8.05 -11.86
C GLY A 257 11.91 -7.15 -10.63
N VAL A 258 12.41 -7.57 -9.47
CA VAL A 258 12.58 -6.69 -8.30
C VAL A 258 13.82 -5.81 -8.51
N GLN A 259 13.71 -4.53 -8.20
CA GLN A 259 14.84 -3.61 -8.27
C GLN A 259 15.59 -3.61 -6.94
N LEU A 260 16.80 -4.14 -6.96
CA LEU A 260 17.72 -4.08 -5.84
C LEU A 260 18.53 -2.79 -5.94
N VAL A 261 18.54 -2.00 -4.88
CA VAL A 261 19.18 -0.68 -4.86
C VAL A 261 19.94 -0.46 -3.55
N ASP A 262 20.78 0.56 -3.51
CA ASP A 262 21.47 0.97 -2.29
C ASP A 262 20.60 1.86 -1.40
N ASP A 263 19.73 2.67 -2.01
CA ASP A 263 18.83 3.61 -1.33
C ASP A 263 17.45 3.62 -2.01
N VAL A 264 16.43 3.30 -1.23
CA VAL A 264 15.03 3.22 -1.68
C VAL A 264 14.31 4.58 -1.58
N ALA A 265 14.81 5.53 -0.78
CA ALA A 265 14.11 6.78 -0.49
C ALA A 265 13.67 7.58 -1.74
N PRO A 266 14.46 7.66 -2.84
CA PRO A 266 14.02 8.31 -4.07
C PRO A 266 12.80 7.63 -4.73
N TYR A 267 12.72 6.30 -4.67
CA TYR A 267 11.63 5.52 -5.25
C TYR A 267 10.35 5.62 -4.39
N GLU A 268 10.50 5.60 -3.07
CA GLU A 268 9.39 5.89 -2.14
C GLU A 268 8.85 7.30 -2.39
N ALA A 269 9.72 8.32 -2.46
CA ALA A 269 9.31 9.69 -2.74
C ALA A 269 8.57 9.79 -4.07
N MET A 270 9.08 9.15 -5.14
CA MET A 270 8.41 9.09 -6.44
C MET A 270 6.99 8.55 -6.31
N LYS A 271 6.81 7.38 -5.69
CA LYS A 271 5.51 6.73 -5.56
C LYS A 271 4.57 7.53 -4.65
N LEU A 272 5.04 8.02 -3.52
CA LEU A 272 4.22 8.77 -2.56
C LEU A 272 3.75 10.11 -3.12
N ARG A 273 4.63 10.83 -3.83
CA ARG A 273 4.33 12.18 -4.36
C ARG A 273 3.59 12.16 -5.69
N LEU A 274 3.74 11.12 -6.51
CA LEU A 274 3.01 11.02 -7.78
C LEU A 274 1.75 10.18 -7.64
N LEU A 275 1.87 8.91 -7.29
CA LEU A 275 0.73 7.98 -7.26
C LEU A 275 -0.19 8.29 -6.08
N ASN A 276 0.34 8.28 -4.86
CA ASN A 276 -0.48 8.40 -3.66
C ASN A 276 -1.09 9.81 -3.52
N ALA A 277 -0.30 10.86 -3.70
CA ALA A 277 -0.82 12.22 -3.69
C ALA A 277 -1.71 12.51 -4.93
N GLY A 278 -1.43 11.90 -6.09
CA GLY A 278 -2.30 11.97 -7.26
C GLY A 278 -3.70 11.37 -7.01
N HIS A 279 -3.77 10.24 -6.30
CA HIS A 279 -5.05 9.70 -5.81
C HIS A 279 -5.80 10.68 -4.91
N GLN A 280 -5.10 11.39 -4.03
CA GLN A 280 -5.72 12.43 -3.18
C GLN A 280 -6.18 13.63 -4.01
N GLY A 281 -5.43 14.01 -5.05
CA GLY A 281 -5.84 15.06 -5.97
C GLY A 281 -7.07 14.71 -6.81
N LEU A 282 -7.34 13.42 -6.99
CA LEU A 282 -8.55 12.94 -7.67
C LEU A 282 -9.74 12.80 -6.71
N CYS A 283 -9.55 12.14 -5.57
CA CYS A 283 -10.66 11.50 -4.84
C CYS A 283 -11.70 12.48 -4.26
N TYR A 284 -11.28 13.59 -3.65
CA TYR A 284 -12.23 14.51 -3.01
C TYR A 284 -13.08 15.25 -4.02
N PHE A 285 -12.44 15.79 -5.08
CA PHE A 285 -13.17 16.42 -6.18
C PHE A 285 -14.10 15.42 -6.87
N ALA A 286 -13.63 14.19 -7.09
CA ALA A 286 -14.44 13.13 -7.68
C ALA A 286 -15.69 12.82 -6.83
N TYR A 287 -15.52 12.67 -5.52
CA TYR A 287 -16.62 12.36 -4.61
C TYR A 287 -17.66 13.49 -4.59
N LEU A 288 -17.18 14.74 -4.43
CA LEU A 288 -18.03 15.94 -4.45
C LEU A 288 -18.80 16.07 -5.76
N ALA A 289 -18.18 15.73 -6.89
CA ALA A 289 -18.80 15.72 -8.21
C ALA A 289 -19.73 14.51 -8.47
N GLY A 290 -19.93 13.62 -7.49
CA GLY A 290 -20.86 12.49 -7.58
C GLY A 290 -20.25 11.18 -8.11
N TYR A 291 -18.96 11.13 -8.43
CA TYR A 291 -18.29 9.89 -8.82
C TYR A 291 -18.13 8.95 -7.62
N ARG A 292 -18.21 7.64 -7.88
CA ARG A 292 -18.05 6.59 -6.85
C ARG A 292 -16.95 5.59 -7.19
N LEU A 293 -16.63 5.41 -8.48
CA LEU A 293 -15.54 4.57 -8.96
C LEU A 293 -14.38 5.43 -9.47
N VAL A 294 -13.15 5.03 -9.16
CA VAL A 294 -11.94 5.78 -9.50
C VAL A 294 -11.78 5.91 -11.01
N HIS A 295 -12.09 4.86 -11.77
CA HIS A 295 -11.96 4.88 -13.22
C HIS A 295 -12.93 5.85 -13.89
N ASP A 296 -14.17 5.97 -13.42
CA ASP A 296 -15.14 6.94 -13.96
C ASP A 296 -14.62 8.36 -13.78
N ALA A 297 -14.05 8.65 -12.60
CA ALA A 297 -13.46 9.96 -12.31
C ALA A 297 -12.16 10.20 -13.10
N ALA A 298 -11.29 9.20 -13.21
CA ALA A 298 -10.02 9.29 -13.93
C ALA A 298 -10.20 9.41 -15.45
N GLN A 299 -11.35 9.00 -15.99
CA GLN A 299 -11.73 9.20 -17.39
C GLN A 299 -12.38 10.58 -17.64
N ASP A 300 -12.76 11.33 -16.60
CA ASP A 300 -13.21 12.72 -16.78
C ASP A 300 -12.02 13.59 -17.21
N PRO A 301 -12.06 14.21 -18.40
CA PRO A 301 -10.91 14.95 -18.93
C PRO A 301 -10.50 16.13 -18.04
N VAL A 302 -11.42 16.69 -17.26
CA VAL A 302 -11.12 17.81 -16.35
C VAL A 302 -10.34 17.33 -15.13
N ILE A 303 -10.71 16.18 -14.56
CA ILE A 303 -10.01 15.59 -13.41
C ILE A 303 -8.66 15.05 -13.86
N ALA A 304 -8.60 14.33 -14.99
CA ALA A 304 -7.38 13.78 -15.54
C ALA A 304 -6.33 14.89 -15.81
N GLU A 305 -6.74 16.00 -16.43
CA GLU A 305 -5.86 17.14 -16.69
C GLU A 305 -5.37 17.80 -15.39
N PHE A 306 -6.24 17.98 -14.40
CA PHE A 306 -5.83 18.55 -13.11
C PHE A 306 -4.77 17.67 -12.41
N VAL A 307 -5.00 16.36 -12.36
CA VAL A 307 -4.05 15.41 -11.77
C VAL A 307 -2.73 15.37 -12.55
N ALA A 308 -2.79 15.39 -13.88
CA ALA A 308 -1.60 15.48 -14.73
C ALA A 308 -0.78 16.74 -14.43
N ARG A 309 -1.42 17.91 -14.36
CA ARG A 309 -0.75 19.17 -14.04
C ARG A 309 -0.15 19.17 -12.65
N TYR A 310 -0.86 18.62 -11.66
CA TYR A 310 -0.29 18.46 -10.32
C TYR A 310 1.00 17.63 -10.36
N MET A 311 0.95 16.47 -11.03
CA MET A 311 2.10 15.59 -11.17
C MET A 311 3.26 16.32 -11.85
N ASP A 312 3.02 17.05 -12.94
CA ASP A 312 4.07 17.67 -13.75
C ASP A 312 4.67 18.92 -13.13
N SER A 313 3.81 19.82 -12.64
CA SER A 313 4.21 21.18 -12.23
C SER A 313 4.52 21.33 -10.75
N GLU A 314 3.99 20.44 -9.90
CA GLU A 314 4.18 20.53 -8.45
C GLU A 314 4.91 19.32 -7.87
N ALA A 315 4.58 18.09 -8.28
CA ALA A 315 5.22 16.91 -7.71
C ALA A 315 6.59 16.60 -8.34
N MET A 316 6.65 16.48 -9.68
CA MET A 316 7.86 16.13 -10.43
C MET A 316 9.07 17.01 -10.10
N PRO A 317 8.97 18.35 -9.96
CA PRO A 317 10.12 19.19 -9.62
C PRO A 317 10.74 18.90 -8.24
N THR A 318 9.99 18.24 -7.36
CA THR A 318 10.45 17.91 -6.00
C THR A 318 11.11 16.53 -5.90
N LEU A 319 11.21 15.80 -7.02
CA LEU A 319 11.74 14.44 -7.08
C LEU A 319 13.17 14.40 -7.61
N GLN A 320 14.00 13.59 -6.94
CA GLN A 320 15.29 13.16 -7.49
C GLN A 320 15.07 12.36 -8.78
N ARG A 321 15.93 12.59 -9.78
CA ARG A 321 15.89 11.82 -11.03
C ARG A 321 16.46 10.43 -10.80
N ILE A 322 15.65 9.43 -11.10
CA ILE A 322 15.94 8.00 -11.00
C ILE A 322 15.51 7.31 -12.29
N PRO A 323 16.11 6.16 -12.64
CA PRO A 323 15.66 5.37 -13.79
C PRO A 323 14.18 5.01 -13.69
N GLY A 324 13.42 5.17 -14.78
CA GLY A 324 12.01 4.82 -14.81
C GLY A 324 11.03 5.91 -14.31
N LEU A 325 11.52 7.09 -13.88
CA LEU A 325 10.65 8.13 -13.31
C LEU A 325 9.59 8.65 -14.30
N ASP A 326 10.00 8.95 -15.54
CA ASP A 326 9.10 9.50 -16.56
C ASP A 326 8.10 8.43 -17.03
N GLU A 327 8.55 7.18 -17.18
CA GLU A 327 7.69 6.03 -17.48
C GLU A 327 6.69 5.77 -16.35
N PHE A 328 7.13 5.83 -15.10
CA PHE A 328 6.26 5.69 -13.93
C PHE A 328 5.17 6.75 -13.96
N ARG A 329 5.53 8.03 -14.11
CA ARG A 329 4.58 9.15 -14.23
C ARG A 329 3.60 8.93 -15.39
N ALA A 330 4.10 8.56 -16.57
CA ALA A 330 3.28 8.37 -17.77
C ALA A 330 2.25 7.23 -17.60
N GLY A 331 2.60 6.21 -16.81
CA GLY A 331 1.73 5.06 -16.53
C GLY A 331 0.61 5.32 -15.53
N LEU A 332 0.65 6.38 -14.72
CA LEU A 332 -0.29 6.53 -13.59
C LEU A 332 -1.74 6.78 -14.01
N LEU A 333 -2.00 7.76 -14.88
CA LEU A 333 -3.38 8.06 -15.30
C LEU A 333 -4.05 6.88 -16.03
N PRO A 334 -3.38 6.17 -16.95
CA PRO A 334 -3.91 4.93 -17.51
C PRO A 334 -4.26 3.87 -16.46
N ARG A 335 -3.45 3.72 -15.41
CA ARG A 335 -3.72 2.80 -14.30
C ARG A 335 -4.96 3.23 -13.51
N PHE A 336 -5.11 4.51 -13.20
CA PHE A 336 -6.28 5.04 -12.49
C PHE A 336 -7.57 4.88 -13.31
N ALA A 337 -7.48 4.99 -14.64
CA ALA A 337 -8.59 4.89 -15.57
C ALA A 337 -9.04 3.45 -15.88
N ASN A 338 -8.41 2.42 -15.31
CA ASN A 338 -8.74 1.01 -15.58
C ASN A 338 -10.11 0.62 -14.98
N PRO A 339 -11.15 0.36 -15.81
CA PRO A 339 -12.50 0.09 -15.32
C PRO A 339 -12.66 -1.28 -14.65
N HIS A 340 -11.73 -2.20 -14.90
CA HIS A 340 -11.82 -3.58 -14.43
C HIS A 340 -11.30 -3.76 -13.00
N ILE A 341 -10.55 -2.79 -12.48
CA ILE A 341 -10.13 -2.75 -11.07
C ILE A 341 -11.29 -2.37 -10.15
N ARG A 342 -12.22 -1.52 -10.62
CA ARG A 342 -13.41 -1.06 -9.87
C ARG A 342 -13.09 -0.52 -8.47
N ASP A 343 -11.93 0.14 -8.33
CA ASP A 343 -11.57 0.79 -7.08
C ASP A 343 -12.56 1.92 -6.73
N THR A 344 -12.81 2.15 -5.45
CA THR A 344 -13.81 3.12 -4.99
C THR A 344 -13.17 4.43 -4.58
N VAL A 345 -13.82 5.53 -4.96
CA VAL A 345 -13.41 6.88 -4.55
C VAL A 345 -13.41 7.01 -3.03
N ALA A 346 -14.41 6.42 -2.36
CA ALA A 346 -14.51 6.42 -0.89
C ALA A 346 -13.29 5.80 -0.20
N ARG A 347 -12.73 4.70 -0.74
CA ARG A 347 -11.53 4.07 -0.20
C ARG A 347 -10.30 4.99 -0.30
N LEU A 348 -10.20 5.75 -1.38
CA LEU A 348 -9.13 6.75 -1.54
C LEU A 348 -9.29 7.94 -0.59
N CYS A 349 -10.53 8.35 -0.28
CA CYS A 349 -10.83 9.43 0.68
C CYS A 349 -10.68 9.01 2.16
N ALA A 350 -10.73 7.72 2.48
CA ALA A 350 -10.61 7.26 3.87
C ALA A 350 -9.22 7.59 4.46
N GLU A 351 -9.17 7.86 5.77
CA GLU A 351 -7.94 8.04 6.56
C GLU A 351 -7.01 9.13 6.00
N SER A 352 -7.60 10.17 5.41
CA SER A 352 -6.89 11.28 4.76
C SER A 352 -5.92 11.99 5.70
N SER A 353 -6.22 12.08 6.99
CA SER A 353 -5.35 12.69 8.00
C SER A 353 -4.04 11.93 8.24
N ASP A 354 -3.97 10.64 7.92
CA ASP A 354 -2.75 9.84 7.95
C ASP A 354 -1.95 9.87 6.63
N ARG A 355 -2.60 10.34 5.57
CA ARG A 355 -2.15 10.24 4.18
C ARG A 355 -1.61 11.57 3.64
N ILE A 356 -2.42 12.63 3.69
CA ILE A 356 -2.05 13.97 3.20
C ILE A 356 -0.72 14.47 3.81
N PRO A 357 -0.49 14.38 5.14
CA PRO A 357 0.76 14.83 5.73
C PRO A 357 2.01 14.11 5.22
N LYS A 358 1.86 12.84 4.80
CA LYS A 358 2.98 12.01 4.34
C LYS A 358 3.20 12.09 2.83
N TRP A 359 2.13 12.34 2.05
CA TRP A 359 2.17 12.23 0.60
C TRP A 359 2.24 13.60 -0.09
N LEU A 360 1.33 14.52 0.30
CA LEU A 360 1.17 15.81 -0.37
C LEU A 360 1.94 16.92 0.33
N LEU A 361 1.91 17.01 1.65
CA LEU A 361 2.54 18.13 2.37
C LEU A 361 4.07 18.22 2.17
N PRO A 362 4.83 17.13 1.98
CA PRO A 362 6.24 17.24 1.59
C PRO A 362 6.44 17.95 0.24
N VAL A 363 5.56 17.73 -0.74
CA VAL A 363 5.57 18.46 -2.03
C VAL A 363 5.34 19.95 -1.80
N VAL A 364 4.33 20.29 -1.00
CA VAL A 364 4.02 21.69 -0.65
C VAL A 364 5.21 22.36 0.03
N ARG A 365 5.82 21.70 1.02
CA ARG A 365 6.95 22.26 1.78
C ARG A 365 8.18 22.45 0.90
N ASP A 366 8.50 21.49 0.03
CA ASP A 366 9.61 21.64 -0.91
C ASP A 366 9.37 22.79 -1.89
N ASN A 367 8.17 22.91 -2.45
CA ASN A 367 7.84 24.02 -3.36
C ASN A 367 7.77 25.38 -2.65
N LEU A 368 7.32 25.45 -1.40
CA LEU A 368 7.43 26.67 -0.58
C LEU A 368 8.89 27.08 -0.37
N ARG A 369 9.75 26.11 -0.02
CA ARG A 369 11.18 26.35 0.21
C ARG A 369 11.94 26.75 -1.05
N THR A 370 11.61 26.18 -2.20
CA THR A 370 12.32 26.41 -3.48
C THR A 370 11.65 27.48 -4.35
N GLY A 371 10.54 28.06 -3.92
CA GLY A 371 9.77 29.02 -4.70
C GLY A 371 8.86 28.39 -5.77
N GLY A 372 8.79 27.05 -5.88
CA GLY A 372 7.90 26.32 -6.79
C GLY A 372 6.40 26.55 -6.56
N ALA A 373 5.57 26.02 -7.46
CA ALA A 373 4.12 26.16 -7.42
C ALA A 373 3.46 25.32 -6.31
N VAL A 374 2.38 25.84 -5.73
CA VAL A 374 1.62 25.18 -4.65
C VAL A 374 0.10 25.29 -4.83
N ARG A 375 -0.35 25.85 -5.96
CA ARG A 375 -1.76 26.19 -6.19
C ARG A 375 -2.62 24.94 -6.28
N LEU A 376 -2.16 23.93 -7.02
CA LEU A 376 -2.89 22.68 -7.21
C LEU A 376 -2.89 21.90 -5.90
N SER A 377 -1.75 21.80 -5.21
CA SER A 377 -1.68 21.17 -3.88
C SER A 377 -2.59 21.85 -2.86
N ALA A 378 -2.67 23.18 -2.86
CA ALA A 378 -3.61 23.91 -2.00
C ALA A 378 -5.07 23.60 -2.34
N ALA A 379 -5.40 23.47 -3.63
CA ALA A 379 -6.72 23.04 -4.07
C ALA A 379 -7.07 21.59 -3.67
N ILE A 380 -6.09 20.68 -3.66
CA ILE A 380 -6.28 19.32 -3.13
C ILE A 380 -6.66 19.39 -1.64
N VAL A 381 -5.93 20.17 -0.83
CA VAL A 381 -6.25 20.33 0.60
C VAL A 381 -7.62 21.02 0.80
N ALA A 382 -7.96 22.02 -0.01
CA ALA A 382 -9.27 22.67 0.03
C ALA A 382 -10.42 21.71 -0.32
N SER A 383 -10.22 20.84 -1.31
CA SER A 383 -11.21 19.82 -1.68
C SER A 383 -11.42 18.78 -0.58
N TRP A 384 -10.35 18.40 0.14
CA TRP A 384 -10.47 17.55 1.32
C TRP A 384 -11.27 18.24 2.43
N ALA A 385 -10.97 19.51 2.71
CA ALA A 385 -11.69 20.29 3.70
C ALA A 385 -13.19 20.39 3.36
N ARG A 386 -13.52 20.64 2.09
CA ARG A 386 -14.91 20.67 1.60
C ARG A 386 -15.59 19.31 1.71
N TYR A 387 -14.90 18.21 1.39
CA TYR A 387 -15.39 16.84 1.57
C TYR A 387 -15.66 16.53 3.06
N ALA A 388 -14.77 16.97 3.95
CA ALA A 388 -14.85 16.73 5.39
C ALA A 388 -16.02 17.45 6.08
N GLU A 389 -16.74 18.35 5.41
CA GLU A 389 -18.01 18.89 5.91
C GLU A 389 -19.09 17.81 6.08
N GLY A 390 -18.95 16.69 5.38
CA GLY A 390 -19.82 15.53 5.50
C GLY A 390 -21.06 15.58 4.60
N VAL A 391 -21.09 16.45 3.58
CA VAL A 391 -22.19 16.58 2.61
C VAL A 391 -21.62 16.86 1.22
N ASP A 392 -22.04 16.10 0.20
CA ASP A 392 -21.59 16.29 -1.18
C ASP A 392 -22.33 17.44 -1.91
N GLU A 393 -22.08 17.61 -3.20
CA GLU A 393 -22.71 18.70 -3.98
C GLU A 393 -24.15 18.40 -4.38
N GLN A 394 -24.61 17.16 -4.18
CA GLN A 394 -25.99 16.74 -4.39
C GLN A 394 -26.81 16.90 -3.10
N GLY A 395 -26.18 17.23 -1.97
CA GLY A 395 -26.83 17.35 -0.67
C GLY A 395 -26.88 16.02 0.09
N GLU A 396 -26.23 14.97 -0.42
CA GLU A 396 -26.21 13.66 0.22
C GLU A 396 -25.13 13.59 1.30
N PRO A 397 -25.37 12.82 2.39
CA PRO A 397 -24.41 12.70 3.48
C PRO A 397 -23.17 11.91 3.06
N ILE A 398 -22.01 12.38 3.51
CA ILE A 398 -20.72 11.71 3.37
C ILE A 398 -20.33 11.11 4.71
N GLY A 399 -20.13 9.79 4.75
CA GLY A 399 -19.51 9.11 5.89
C GLY A 399 -18.00 9.37 5.90
N VAL A 400 -17.55 10.37 6.63
CA VAL A 400 -16.12 10.69 6.76
C VAL A 400 -15.43 9.62 7.61
N VAL A 401 -14.78 8.66 6.94
CA VAL A 401 -13.97 7.62 7.59
C VAL A 401 -12.57 8.15 7.82
N ASP A 402 -12.29 8.67 9.01
CA ASP A 402 -10.98 9.19 9.37
C ASP A 402 -10.74 9.09 10.89
N ARG A 403 -9.52 8.72 11.29
CA ARG A 403 -9.06 8.68 12.70
C ARG A 403 -9.29 9.99 13.44
N LEU A 404 -9.16 11.12 12.75
CA LEU A 404 -9.30 12.46 13.29
C LEU A 404 -10.65 13.11 12.93
N ALA A 405 -11.65 12.34 12.48
CA ALA A 405 -12.94 12.87 12.07
C ALA A 405 -13.62 13.74 13.14
N ASP A 406 -13.60 13.32 14.41
CA ASP A 406 -14.20 14.07 15.53
C ASP A 406 -13.60 15.47 15.71
N ALA A 407 -12.32 15.64 15.35
CA ALA A 407 -11.63 16.93 15.42
C ALA A 407 -11.74 17.71 14.10
N LEU A 408 -11.65 17.04 12.95
CA LEU A 408 -11.54 17.67 11.64
C LEU A 408 -12.90 18.06 11.04
N VAL A 409 -13.95 17.26 11.25
CA VAL A 409 -15.30 17.55 10.70
C VAL A 409 -15.88 18.85 11.29
N PRO A 410 -15.81 19.12 12.61
CA PRO A 410 -16.27 20.40 13.15
C PRO A 410 -15.52 21.60 12.57
N LEU A 411 -14.19 21.48 12.40
CA LEU A 411 -13.37 22.54 11.79
C LEU A 411 -13.73 22.76 10.32
N ALA A 412 -13.99 21.69 9.56
CA ALA A 412 -14.42 21.78 8.17
C ALA A 412 -15.76 22.53 8.05
N ARG A 413 -16.71 22.22 8.94
CA ARG A 413 -18.05 22.83 8.96
C ARG A 413 -18.04 24.31 9.35
N SER A 414 -17.09 24.76 10.16
CA SER A 414 -16.98 26.18 10.53
C SER A 414 -16.37 27.07 9.44
N GLN A 415 -15.92 26.49 8.31
CA GLN A 415 -15.19 27.26 7.30
C GLN A 415 -16.00 28.29 6.51
N ARG A 416 -17.34 28.23 6.60
CA ARG A 416 -18.18 29.30 6.05
C ARG A 416 -18.04 30.61 6.82
N ASP A 417 -17.69 30.53 8.10
CA ASP A 417 -17.47 31.68 8.97
C ASP A 417 -15.96 32.00 9.13
N ASP A 418 -15.12 30.97 9.21
CA ASP A 418 -13.66 31.07 9.28
C ASP A 418 -13.00 30.21 8.18
N PRO A 419 -12.75 30.77 6.98
CA PRO A 419 -12.23 30.02 5.82
C PRO A 419 -10.90 29.30 6.03
N VAL A 420 -10.17 29.56 7.12
CA VAL A 420 -8.91 28.88 7.42
C VAL A 420 -9.00 27.89 8.59
N ALA A 421 -10.16 27.72 9.23
CA ALA A 421 -10.32 26.90 10.44
C ALA A 421 -9.77 25.47 10.30
N PHE A 422 -10.00 24.82 9.16
CA PHE A 422 -9.48 23.48 8.87
C PHE A 422 -7.96 23.50 8.71
N LEU A 423 -7.45 24.41 7.87
CA LEU A 423 -6.01 24.59 7.62
C LEU A 423 -5.24 25.00 8.88
N ALA A 424 -5.89 25.69 9.82
CA ALA A 424 -5.34 26.12 11.10
C ALA A 424 -5.08 24.95 12.06
N ASN A 425 -5.52 23.72 11.74
CA ASN A 425 -5.15 22.54 12.52
C ASN A 425 -3.65 22.23 12.35
N ARG A 426 -2.85 22.81 13.25
CA ARG A 426 -1.39 22.66 13.23
C ARG A 426 -0.90 21.24 13.48
N SER A 427 -1.71 20.37 14.10
CA SER A 427 -1.32 18.97 14.29
C SER A 427 -1.22 18.20 12.97
N VAL A 428 -2.02 18.60 11.97
CA VAL A 428 -2.03 18.01 10.62
C VAL A 428 -1.18 18.83 9.65
N PHE A 429 -1.36 20.15 9.64
CA PHE A 429 -0.80 21.03 8.61
C PHE A 429 0.45 21.80 9.04
N GLY A 430 0.78 21.79 10.34
CA GLY A 430 1.90 22.56 10.89
C GLY A 430 1.69 24.08 10.75
N ASP A 431 2.60 24.73 10.06
CA ASP A 431 2.67 26.18 9.84
C ASP A 431 2.06 26.65 8.50
N LEU A 432 1.41 25.76 7.73
CA LEU A 432 0.89 26.11 6.40
C LEU A 432 -0.17 27.22 6.41
N VAL A 433 -0.90 27.40 7.51
CA VAL A 433 -1.84 28.52 7.69
C VAL A 433 -1.13 29.89 7.73
N ASP A 434 0.14 29.92 8.12
CA ASP A 434 0.96 31.15 8.18
C ASP A 434 1.67 31.43 6.85
N GLN A 435 1.70 30.46 5.94
CA GLN A 435 2.35 30.57 4.63
C GLN A 435 1.40 31.26 3.64
N GLU A 436 1.53 32.59 3.50
CA GLU A 436 0.62 33.45 2.73
C GLU A 436 0.28 32.88 1.33
N ARG A 437 1.29 32.52 0.53
CA ARG A 437 1.10 31.94 -0.80
C ARG A 437 0.25 30.67 -0.82
N PHE A 438 0.39 29.82 0.21
CA PHE A 438 -0.41 28.59 0.33
C PHE A 438 -1.82 28.91 0.83
N ARG A 439 -1.93 29.75 1.87
CA ARG A 439 -3.20 30.19 2.46
C ARG A 439 -4.10 30.85 1.43
N GLU A 440 -3.58 31.76 0.61
CA GLU A 440 -4.36 32.45 -0.43
C GLU A 440 -4.90 31.48 -1.48
N ALA A 441 -4.05 30.58 -1.98
CA ALA A 441 -4.46 29.56 -2.94
C ALA A 441 -5.52 28.59 -2.35
N TYR A 442 -5.37 28.22 -1.08
CA TYR A 442 -6.33 27.40 -0.35
C TYR A 442 -7.69 28.09 -0.22
N VAL A 443 -7.71 29.34 0.26
CA VAL A 443 -8.94 30.11 0.44
C VAL A 443 -9.65 30.35 -0.89
N TRP A 444 -8.90 30.66 -1.96
CA TRP A 444 -9.46 30.79 -3.30
C TRP A 444 -10.14 29.50 -3.76
N ALA A 445 -9.48 28.35 -3.60
CA ALA A 445 -10.03 27.07 -4.02
C ALA A 445 -11.28 26.70 -3.21
N LEU A 446 -11.26 26.95 -1.90
CA LEU A 446 -12.40 26.68 -1.02
C LEU A 446 -13.61 27.57 -1.34
N ASP A 447 -13.41 28.87 -1.57
CA ASP A 447 -14.48 29.79 -1.99
C ASP A 447 -15.06 29.38 -3.36
N SER A 448 -14.21 29.02 -4.31
CA SER A 448 -14.64 28.50 -5.62
C SER A 448 -15.47 27.22 -5.48
N LEU A 449 -15.07 26.29 -4.60
CA LEU A 449 -15.83 25.07 -4.31
C LEU A 449 -17.22 25.39 -3.76
N TYR A 450 -17.35 26.37 -2.85
CA TYR A 450 -18.64 26.77 -2.32
C TYR A 450 -19.55 27.43 -3.36
N ARG A 451 -19.01 28.28 -4.23
CA ARG A 451 -19.80 29.06 -5.18
C ARG A 451 -20.13 28.34 -6.46
N HIS A 452 -19.22 27.50 -6.93
CA HIS A 452 -19.23 26.97 -8.29
C HIS A 452 -19.15 25.43 -8.35
N GLY A 453 -18.81 24.77 -7.24
CA GLY A 453 -18.65 23.33 -7.17
C GLY A 453 -17.32 22.82 -7.75
N ALA A 454 -17.09 21.53 -7.59
CA ALA A 454 -15.83 20.82 -7.85
C ALA A 454 -15.45 20.91 -9.32
N ARG A 455 -16.39 20.61 -10.22
CA ARG A 455 -16.10 20.57 -11.65
C ARG A 455 -15.75 21.94 -12.24
N ALA A 456 -16.44 23.00 -11.81
CA ALA A 456 -16.12 24.36 -12.24
C ALA A 456 -14.80 24.85 -11.65
N THR A 457 -14.54 24.52 -10.38
CA THR A 457 -13.26 24.84 -9.71
C THR A 457 -12.08 24.18 -10.41
N LEU A 458 -12.18 22.90 -10.76
CA LEU A 458 -11.14 22.20 -11.53
C LEU A 458 -10.91 22.85 -12.90
N ARG A 459 -11.96 23.24 -13.63
CA ARG A 459 -11.82 23.96 -14.91
C ARG A 459 -11.08 25.30 -14.74
N ALA A 460 -11.36 26.03 -13.67
CA ALA A 460 -10.66 27.28 -13.37
C ALA A 460 -9.17 27.03 -13.02
N LEU A 461 -8.85 25.93 -12.34
CA LEU A 461 -7.48 25.54 -12.00
C LEU A 461 -6.65 25.12 -13.23
N ILE A 462 -7.27 24.50 -14.24
CA ILE A 462 -6.59 24.09 -15.48
C ILE A 462 -6.73 25.10 -16.64
N GLY A 463 -7.45 26.20 -16.44
CA GLY A 463 -7.60 27.27 -17.44
C GLY A 463 -6.29 28.01 -17.71
N ALA A 464 -6.15 28.58 -18.91
CA ALA A 464 -4.97 29.35 -19.32
C ALA A 464 -4.81 30.69 -18.56
N ASP A 465 -5.91 31.21 -18.02
CA ASP A 465 -5.98 32.45 -17.23
C ASP A 465 -6.20 32.18 -15.73
N ALA A 466 -5.69 31.06 -15.20
CA ALA A 466 -5.69 30.84 -13.76
C ALA A 466 -4.91 32.01 -13.11
N PRO A 467 -5.56 32.86 -12.29
CA PRO A 467 -4.98 34.11 -11.81
C PRO A 467 -3.73 33.91 -10.97
#